data_AF-A0A6A2WUL3-F1
#
_entry.id   AF-A0A6A2WUL3-F1
#
_cell.length_a   1.000
_cell.length_b   1.000
_cell.length_c   1.000
_cell.angle_alpha   90.00
_cell.angle_beta   90.00
_cell.angle_gamma   90.00
#
_symmetry.space_group_name_H-M   'P 1'
#
loop_
_entity.id
_entity.type
_entity.pdbx_description
1 polymer ?
#
loop_
_entity_poly.entity_id
_entity_poly.type
_entity_poly.pdbx_seq_one_letter_code
_entity_poly.pdbx_strand_id
1 'polypeptide(L)'
;MQCISLPSCHLRFHTPPKTSFKSACHVSPRMSFDDNSKTTTTISSNNNGLNLINNISKLLWGPSLPPGLLISTVRTAWTSTWKLMMSQLAPSDPSGGYTRPPSKFRLSRQFPTATKLHLYVGLPCPWAHRTLIVRSLKGLEEAIPVSIAAPGLDGSWEFGDFSFQDKSRDDGTLVPTRDKINGCRNLKEVYGLKKGGNNGRATVPMLWDVDQKEVICNESYDIIEFFNLGLNGLAQNPGLDLSPVELQGEIEEWNRVIYPNVNNGVYRCGFAQSQEAYDVAVSGLFNTLDKMDDHLGGSRYLCGDRLTLADICLFTTLIRFDVVYNVLFKCTKKKLLEFPNLHGYMRDIYQIPKVAATCNFPAIMDGYYRILFPLNPGSIRPVLPSGCDHESLSRPHDRESMSPEDQKVQCVA
;
A
#
# COMPACT_ATOMS: atom_id res chain seq x y z
N MET A 1 42.93 -40.52 15.64
CA MET A 1 43.08 -40.36 17.10
C MET A 1 44.08 -39.25 17.35
N GLN A 2 43.62 -38.04 17.66
CA GLN A 2 44.47 -36.92 18.07
C GLN A 2 43.72 -36.16 19.15
N CYS A 3 44.15 -36.34 20.39
CA CYS A 3 43.89 -35.46 21.52
C CYS A 3 45.25 -35.07 22.06
N ILE A 4 45.59 -33.79 22.05
CA ILE A 4 46.66 -33.24 22.90
C ILE A 4 46.14 -31.95 23.53
N SER A 5 46.31 -31.92 24.84
CA SER A 5 45.95 -30.91 25.82
C SER A 5 46.79 -29.62 25.73
N LEU A 6 46.20 -28.54 26.28
CA LEU A 6 46.79 -27.22 26.54
C LEU A 6 48.12 -27.27 27.34
N PRO A 7 48.95 -26.22 27.25
CA PRO A 7 49.02 -25.29 28.39
C PRO A 7 49.24 -23.80 28.07
N SER A 8 48.85 -23.02 29.09
CA SER A 8 49.09 -21.61 29.45
C SER A 8 50.24 -20.83 28.78
N CYS A 9 50.00 -19.56 28.44
CA CYS A 9 51.08 -18.59 28.25
C CYS A 9 50.74 -17.15 28.68
N HIS A 10 51.58 -16.69 29.61
CA HIS A 10 51.96 -15.35 30.08
C HIS A 10 51.32 -14.07 29.51
N LEU A 11 50.78 -13.28 30.45
CA LEU A 11 50.63 -11.82 30.37
C LEU A 11 52.00 -11.13 30.21
N ARG A 12 52.15 -10.31 29.17
CA ARG A 12 53.17 -9.25 29.09
C ARG A 12 52.48 -7.90 29.05
N PHE A 13 52.76 -7.08 30.06
CA PHE A 13 52.40 -5.68 30.11
C PHE A 13 53.25 -4.89 29.11
N HIS A 14 52.60 -4.24 28.15
CA HIS A 14 53.20 -3.18 27.34
C HIS A 14 52.74 -1.83 27.88
N THR A 15 53.70 -1.07 28.41
CA THR A 15 53.58 0.36 28.70
C THR A 15 53.67 1.18 27.40
N PRO A 16 52.71 2.07 27.12
CA PRO A 16 52.87 3.08 26.07
C PRO A 16 53.58 4.33 26.62
N PRO A 17 54.28 5.10 25.76
CA PRO A 17 55.10 6.22 26.19
C PRO A 17 54.28 7.46 26.52
N LYS A 18 54.82 8.27 27.46
CA LYS A 18 54.31 9.58 27.87
C LYS A 18 54.45 10.58 26.73
N THR A 19 53.34 11.19 26.32
CA THR A 19 53.32 12.41 25.49
C THR A 19 52.43 13.49 26.11
N SER A 20 53.10 14.53 26.62
CA SER A 20 52.69 15.94 26.71
C SER A 20 51.21 16.28 26.49
N PHE A 21 50.51 16.65 27.58
CA PHE A 21 49.25 17.39 27.55
C PHE A 21 49.45 18.77 26.88
N LYS A 22 48.72 19.01 25.77
CA LYS A 22 48.37 20.37 25.30
C LYS A 22 46.85 20.51 25.37
N SER A 23 46.40 21.59 25.99
CA SER A 23 45.00 21.94 26.26
C SER A 23 44.08 21.72 25.06
N ALA A 24 42.97 21.03 25.31
CA ALA A 24 41.84 20.98 24.42
C ALA A 24 41.24 22.40 24.27
N CYS A 25 41.31 22.96 23.07
CA CYS A 25 40.52 24.12 22.72
C CYS A 25 39.12 23.63 22.34
N HIS A 26 38.14 23.93 23.19
CA HIS A 26 36.72 23.75 22.90
C HIS A 26 36.35 24.62 21.69
N VAL A 27 36.18 24.01 20.52
CA VAL A 27 35.57 24.69 19.37
C VAL A 27 34.09 24.35 19.39
N SER A 28 33.30 25.21 20.03
CA SER A 28 31.85 25.24 19.85
C SER A 28 31.56 25.78 18.44
N PRO A 29 30.85 25.04 17.56
CA PRO A 29 30.48 25.59 16.27
C PRO A 29 29.42 26.68 16.49
N ARG A 30 29.83 27.95 16.40
CA ARG A 30 28.91 29.08 16.22
C ARG A 30 28.36 29.00 14.81
N MET A 31 27.05 28.77 14.67
CA MET A 31 26.34 29.12 13.45
C MET A 31 26.35 30.65 13.33
N SER A 32 27.18 31.22 12.45
CA SER A 32 26.99 32.60 11.98
C SER A 32 25.96 32.58 10.85
N PHE A 33 24.94 33.43 10.98
CA PHE A 33 24.14 33.84 9.83
C PHE A 33 24.92 34.96 9.15
N ASP A 34 25.59 34.65 8.05
CA ASP A 34 26.15 35.67 7.17
C ASP A 34 25.02 36.22 6.29
N ASP A 35 24.57 37.41 6.66
CA ASP A 35 23.78 38.29 5.81
C ASP A 35 24.71 38.86 4.73
N ASN A 36 24.57 38.42 3.47
CA ASN A 36 25.11 39.16 2.35
C ASN A 36 24.12 39.17 1.17
N SER A 37 23.48 40.32 1.04
CA SER A 37 22.54 40.65 -0.02
C SER A 37 23.21 40.93 -1.37
N LYS A 38 22.44 40.65 -2.43
CA LYS A 38 22.48 41.18 -3.82
C LYS A 38 23.02 40.24 -4.89
N THR A 39 22.11 39.53 -5.55
CA THR A 39 21.91 39.69 -7.00
C THR A 39 20.45 39.42 -7.34
N THR A 40 19.79 40.42 -7.92
CA THR A 40 18.39 40.38 -8.31
C THR A 40 18.23 39.59 -9.62
N THR A 41 17.42 38.54 -9.61
CA THR A 41 16.75 38.07 -10.84
C THR A 41 15.33 37.67 -10.47
N THR A 42 14.40 38.35 -11.15
CA THR A 42 12.98 38.41 -10.85
C THR A 42 12.29 37.06 -11.07
N ILE A 43 11.83 36.42 -10.00
CA ILE A 43 10.76 35.42 -10.07
C ILE A 43 9.71 35.79 -9.04
N SER A 44 8.58 36.28 -9.54
CA SER A 44 7.38 36.59 -8.77
C SER A 44 6.64 35.30 -8.41
N SER A 45 6.82 34.79 -7.18
CA SER A 45 5.80 33.96 -6.51
C SER A 45 6.09 33.81 -5.00
N ASN A 46 5.02 33.90 -4.19
CA ASN A 46 4.90 33.45 -2.79
C ASN A 46 5.44 34.29 -1.60
N ASN A 47 5.44 35.62 -1.65
CA ASN A 47 5.72 36.44 -0.45
C ASN A 47 4.61 36.45 0.63
N ASN A 48 3.35 36.13 0.29
CA ASN A 48 2.23 36.27 1.24
C ASN A 48 2.18 35.16 2.31
N GLY A 49 2.53 33.91 1.95
CA GLY A 49 2.51 32.79 2.89
C GLY A 49 3.62 32.87 3.95
N LEU A 50 4.84 33.23 3.53
CA LEU A 50 5.96 33.45 4.46
C LEU A 50 5.69 34.62 5.40
N ASN A 51 5.09 35.71 4.92
CA ASN A 51 4.74 36.85 5.77
C ASN A 51 3.66 36.51 6.81
N LEU A 52 2.68 35.68 6.47
CA LEU A 52 1.66 35.22 7.42
C LEU A 52 2.28 34.32 8.50
N ILE A 53 3.11 33.35 8.10
CA ILE A 53 3.81 32.45 9.05
C ILE A 53 4.74 33.26 9.95
N ASN A 54 5.46 34.25 9.43
CA ASN A 54 6.35 35.12 10.20
C ASN A 54 5.59 36.05 11.16
N ASN A 55 4.41 36.53 10.78
CA ASN A 55 3.58 37.38 11.65
C ASN A 55 2.92 36.54 12.76
N ILE A 56 2.43 35.35 12.42
CA ILE A 56 1.92 34.38 13.40
C ILE A 56 3.06 33.92 14.32
N SER A 57 4.26 33.66 13.81
CA SER A 57 5.38 33.23 14.63
C SER A 57 5.81 34.30 15.61
N LYS A 58 5.86 35.58 15.21
CA LYS A 58 6.12 36.72 16.12
C LYS A 58 5.03 36.89 17.17
N LEU A 59 3.77 36.61 16.84
CA LEU A 59 2.64 36.69 17.78
C LEU A 59 2.63 35.54 18.78
N LEU A 60 2.87 34.31 18.32
CA LEU A 60 2.84 33.10 19.13
C LEU A 60 4.13 32.95 19.96
N TRP A 61 5.29 33.20 19.37
CA TRP A 61 6.61 33.04 20.00
C TRP A 61 7.23 34.36 20.49
N GLY A 62 6.47 35.45 20.47
CA GLY A 62 6.86 36.70 21.10
C GLY A 62 6.74 36.65 22.64
N PRO A 63 7.26 37.65 23.36
CA PRO A 63 7.25 37.70 24.84
C PRO A 63 5.84 37.78 25.47
N SER A 64 4.79 37.85 24.65
CA SER A 64 3.40 38.12 25.02
C SER A 64 2.55 36.89 25.34
N LEU A 65 2.99 35.66 25.04
CA LEU A 65 2.31 34.43 25.48
C LEU A 65 3.27 33.51 26.25
N PRO A 66 2.89 33.01 27.44
CA PRO A 66 3.65 31.96 28.11
C PRO A 66 3.74 30.73 27.18
N PRO A 67 4.94 30.21 26.88
CA PRO A 67 5.12 29.10 25.93
C PRO A 67 4.25 27.87 26.25
N GLY A 68 4.01 27.58 27.54
CA GLY A 68 3.15 26.47 27.96
C GLY A 68 1.68 26.63 27.52
N LEU A 69 1.12 27.85 27.61
CA LEU A 69 -0.25 28.13 27.20
C LEU A 69 -0.40 28.02 25.68
N LEU A 70 0.57 28.57 24.94
CA LEU A 70 0.61 28.43 23.48
C LEU A 70 0.63 26.96 23.07
N ILE A 71 1.56 26.18 23.61
CA ILE A 71 1.74 24.77 23.26
C ILE A 71 0.47 23.99 23.58
N SER A 72 -0.14 24.23 24.75
CA SER A 72 -1.39 23.58 25.16
C SER A 72 -2.55 23.90 24.21
N THR A 73 -2.73 25.17 23.85
CA THR A 73 -3.80 25.60 22.94
C THR A 73 -3.61 25.01 21.53
N VAL A 74 -2.39 25.10 20.97
CA VAL A 74 -2.09 24.56 19.64
C VAL A 74 -2.26 23.04 19.63
N ARG A 75 -1.77 22.34 20.67
CA ARG A 75 -1.94 20.88 20.79
C ARG A 75 -3.42 20.49 20.83
N THR A 76 -4.22 21.20 21.63
CA THR A 76 -5.65 20.96 21.78
C THR A 76 -6.38 21.20 20.45
N ALA A 77 -6.13 22.34 19.81
CA ALA A 77 -6.71 22.67 18.51
C ALA A 77 -6.34 21.63 17.45
N TRP A 78 -5.05 21.31 17.31
CA TRP A 78 -4.56 20.33 16.35
C TRP A 78 -5.18 18.94 16.56
N THR A 79 -5.19 18.47 17.81
CA THR A 79 -5.75 17.15 18.15
C THR A 79 -7.26 17.10 17.88
N SER A 80 -7.97 18.19 18.15
CA SER A 80 -9.43 18.28 17.93
C SER A 80 -9.77 18.29 16.44
N THR A 81 -9.04 19.08 15.64
CA THR A 81 -9.17 19.08 14.18
C THR A 81 -8.81 17.71 13.60
N TRP A 82 -7.72 17.09 14.06
CA TRP A 82 -7.33 15.76 13.62
C TRP A 82 -8.44 14.73 13.86
N LYS A 83 -9.04 14.72 15.07
CA LYS A 83 -10.15 13.81 15.39
C LYS A 83 -11.38 14.04 14.51
N LEU A 84 -11.73 15.29 14.25
CA LEU A 84 -12.84 15.63 13.35
C LEU A 84 -12.59 15.12 11.92
N MET A 85 -11.36 15.28 11.42
CA MET A 85 -11.00 14.85 10.08
C MET A 85 -10.92 13.32 9.97
N MET A 86 -10.38 12.66 10.99
CA MET A 86 -10.32 11.20 11.05
C MET A 86 -11.70 10.56 11.10
N SER A 87 -12.68 11.14 11.79
CA SER A 87 -14.04 10.60 11.82
C SER A 87 -14.73 10.62 10.44
N GLN A 88 -14.37 11.56 9.57
CA GLN A 88 -14.85 11.62 8.18
C GLN A 88 -14.09 10.67 7.26
N LEU A 89 -12.76 10.60 7.39
CA LEU A 89 -11.92 9.72 6.57
C LEU A 89 -12.16 8.24 6.88
N ALA A 90 -12.27 7.92 8.17
CA ALA A 90 -12.29 6.57 8.70
C ALA A 90 -13.35 6.46 9.81
N PRO A 91 -14.59 6.07 9.45
CA PRO A 91 -15.66 5.85 10.41
C PRO A 91 -15.21 4.88 11.50
N SER A 92 -15.42 5.28 12.76
CA SER A 92 -15.00 4.51 13.94
C SER A 92 -16.16 4.24 14.89
N ASP A 93 -16.05 3.13 15.63
CA ASP A 93 -16.92 2.85 16.77
C ASP A 93 -16.55 3.73 18.00
N PRO A 94 -17.33 3.70 19.10
CA PRO A 94 -17.02 4.48 20.31
C PRO A 94 -15.68 4.14 20.97
N SER A 95 -15.09 2.98 20.70
CA SER A 95 -13.76 2.61 21.20
C SER A 95 -12.62 3.20 20.36
N GLY A 96 -12.93 3.85 19.23
CA GLY A 96 -11.96 4.37 18.27
C GLY A 96 -11.52 3.35 17.22
N GLY A 97 -12.22 2.21 17.13
CA GLY A 97 -11.96 1.14 16.16
C GLY A 97 -12.53 1.46 14.79
N TYR A 98 -11.69 1.40 13.74
CA TYR A 98 -12.12 1.63 12.36
C TYR A 98 -13.02 0.50 11.84
N THR A 99 -14.14 0.90 11.21
CA THR A 99 -15.00 -0.01 10.45
C THR A 99 -15.07 0.44 8.99
N ARG A 100 -14.77 -0.50 8.08
CA ARG A 100 -14.86 -0.24 6.63
C ARG A 100 -16.32 -0.25 6.17
N PRO A 101 -16.82 0.82 5.53
CA PRO A 101 -18.14 0.80 4.92
C PRO A 101 -18.21 -0.26 3.80
N PRO A 102 -19.29 -1.06 3.73
CA PRO A 102 -19.45 -2.08 2.71
C PRO A 102 -19.66 -1.45 1.32
N SER A 103 -19.24 -2.16 0.28
CA SER A 103 -19.54 -1.81 -1.12
C SER A 103 -21.03 -1.91 -1.41
N LYS A 104 -21.57 -0.96 -2.19
CA LYS A 104 -23.01 -0.87 -2.48
C LYS A 104 -23.45 -1.73 -3.66
N PHE A 105 -22.58 -1.88 -4.66
CA PHE A 105 -22.88 -2.60 -5.90
C PHE A 105 -22.19 -3.96 -5.83
N ARG A 106 -22.98 -5.01 -5.58
CA ARG A 106 -22.54 -6.40 -5.47
C ARG A 106 -23.03 -7.17 -6.69
N LEU A 107 -22.26 -8.17 -7.11
CA LEU A 107 -22.76 -9.09 -8.13
C LEU A 107 -23.80 -10.02 -7.51
N SER A 108 -24.88 -10.27 -8.24
CA SER A 108 -25.76 -11.38 -7.90
C SER A 108 -25.10 -12.69 -8.34
N ARG A 109 -25.66 -13.85 -7.95
CA ARG A 109 -25.16 -15.16 -8.39
C ARG A 109 -25.24 -15.38 -9.91
N GLN A 110 -25.94 -14.51 -10.65
CA GLN A 110 -26.00 -14.57 -12.10
C GLN A 110 -24.94 -13.65 -12.69
N PHE A 111 -24.16 -14.17 -13.64
CA PHE A 111 -23.15 -13.38 -14.31
C PHE A 111 -23.79 -12.24 -15.14
N PRO A 112 -23.15 -11.06 -15.19
CA PRO A 112 -23.62 -9.95 -16.02
C PRO A 112 -23.80 -10.36 -17.47
N THR A 113 -24.87 -9.88 -18.11
CA THR A 113 -25.15 -10.07 -19.54
C THR A 113 -24.53 -8.98 -20.43
N ALA A 114 -23.74 -8.08 -19.84
CA ALA A 114 -23.14 -6.95 -20.52
C ALA A 114 -22.16 -7.40 -21.62
N THR A 115 -22.29 -6.81 -22.82
CA THR A 115 -21.45 -7.13 -23.98
C THR A 115 -20.12 -6.39 -24.00
N LYS A 116 -20.06 -5.21 -23.36
CA LYS A 116 -18.84 -4.39 -23.25
C LYS A 116 -18.61 -3.98 -21.80
N LEU A 117 -17.62 -4.62 -21.19
CA LEU A 117 -17.21 -4.37 -19.83
C LEU A 117 -16.01 -3.43 -19.82
N HIS A 118 -15.95 -2.54 -18.84
CA HIS A 118 -14.78 -1.70 -18.58
C HIS A 118 -14.46 -1.67 -17.09
N LEU A 119 -13.18 -1.64 -16.75
CA LEU A 119 -12.73 -1.64 -15.37
C LEU A 119 -12.04 -0.33 -15.01
N TYR A 120 -12.55 0.33 -13.98
CA TYR A 120 -11.94 1.51 -13.38
C TYR A 120 -11.17 1.11 -12.12
N VAL A 121 -9.90 1.49 -12.05
CA VAL A 121 -9.00 1.15 -10.95
C VAL A 121 -8.18 2.35 -10.49
N GLY A 122 -7.52 2.21 -9.34
CA GLY A 122 -6.46 3.12 -8.91
C GLY A 122 -5.31 2.31 -8.33
N LEU A 123 -4.09 2.51 -8.84
CA LEU A 123 -2.90 1.72 -8.49
C LEU A 123 -2.57 1.68 -6.98
N PRO A 124 -2.80 2.75 -6.19
CA PRO A 124 -2.59 2.68 -4.74
C PRO A 124 -3.51 1.68 -4.03
N CYS A 125 -4.71 1.43 -4.55
CA CYS A 125 -5.74 0.67 -3.88
C CYS A 125 -5.47 -0.85 -3.95
N PRO A 126 -5.25 -1.56 -2.82
CA PRO A 126 -5.01 -3.01 -2.83
C PRO A 126 -6.23 -3.81 -3.28
N TRP A 127 -7.44 -3.27 -3.10
CA TRP A 127 -8.69 -3.89 -3.55
C TRP A 127 -8.81 -3.86 -5.07
N ALA A 128 -8.43 -2.74 -5.69
CA ALA A 128 -8.38 -2.63 -7.16
C ALA A 128 -7.20 -3.41 -7.74
N HIS A 129 -6.11 -3.55 -6.99
CA HIS A 129 -4.95 -4.32 -7.42
C HIS A 129 -5.29 -5.81 -7.61
N ARG A 130 -6.21 -6.38 -6.82
CA ARG A 130 -6.68 -7.77 -7.00
C ARG A 130 -7.25 -8.00 -8.39
N THR A 131 -8.09 -7.07 -8.86
CA THR A 131 -8.74 -7.19 -10.16
C THR A 131 -7.75 -7.05 -11.30
N LEU A 132 -6.71 -6.22 -11.16
CA LEU A 132 -5.61 -6.12 -12.12
C LEU A 132 -4.80 -7.40 -12.22
N ILE A 133 -4.50 -8.04 -11.09
CA ILE A 133 -3.73 -9.29 -11.06
C ILE A 133 -4.54 -10.40 -11.72
N VAL A 134 -5.78 -10.64 -11.29
CA VAL A 134 -6.61 -11.71 -11.86
C VAL A 134 -6.90 -11.47 -13.33
N ARG A 135 -7.14 -10.22 -13.75
CA ARG A 135 -7.25 -9.83 -15.17
C ARG A 135 -6.01 -10.24 -15.97
N SER A 136 -4.81 -10.02 -15.43
CA SER A 136 -3.55 -10.33 -16.13
C SER A 136 -3.29 -11.84 -16.17
N LEU A 137 -3.54 -12.55 -15.06
CA LEU A 137 -3.37 -14.00 -14.98
C LEU A 137 -4.33 -14.76 -15.89
N LYS A 138 -5.58 -14.29 -16.01
CA LYS A 138 -6.59 -14.86 -16.92
C LYS A 138 -6.38 -14.43 -18.38
N GLY A 139 -5.50 -13.48 -18.66
CA GLY A 139 -5.30 -12.93 -20.00
C GLY A 139 -6.54 -12.20 -20.53
N LEU A 140 -7.17 -11.38 -19.69
CA LEU A 140 -8.42 -10.66 -19.98
C LEU A 140 -8.15 -9.21 -20.44
N GLU A 141 -6.95 -8.90 -20.93
CA GLU A 141 -6.58 -7.51 -21.17
C GLU A 141 -7.40 -6.83 -22.26
N GLU A 142 -7.67 -7.57 -23.35
CA GLU A 142 -8.52 -7.14 -24.46
C GLU A 142 -10.02 -7.15 -24.09
N ALA A 143 -10.46 -8.19 -23.36
CA ALA A 143 -11.86 -8.35 -22.98
C ALA A 143 -12.32 -7.31 -21.95
N ILE A 144 -11.42 -6.89 -21.06
CA ILE A 144 -11.68 -5.92 -19.99
C ILE A 144 -10.67 -4.77 -20.08
N PRO A 145 -10.91 -3.74 -20.91
CA PRO A 145 -10.07 -2.56 -20.93
C PRO A 145 -10.12 -1.81 -19.58
N VAL A 146 -9.05 -1.06 -19.30
CA VAL A 146 -8.88 -0.35 -18.00
C VAL A 146 -8.68 1.16 -18.16
N SER A 147 -9.35 1.93 -17.30
CA SER A 147 -9.04 3.33 -17.00
C SER A 147 -8.43 3.40 -15.60
N ILE A 148 -7.24 3.99 -15.48
CA ILE A 148 -6.47 3.99 -14.23
C ILE A 148 -6.47 5.40 -13.65
N ALA A 149 -7.16 5.60 -12.54
CA ALA A 149 -7.18 6.88 -11.84
C ALA A 149 -5.96 7.06 -10.93
N ALA A 150 -5.55 8.31 -10.75
CA ALA A 150 -4.66 8.74 -9.68
C ALA A 150 -5.49 9.44 -8.58
N PRO A 151 -5.01 9.44 -7.33
CA PRO A 151 -5.68 10.18 -6.28
C PRO A 151 -5.46 11.70 -6.40
N GLY A 152 -6.54 12.47 -6.38
CA GLY A 152 -6.54 13.94 -6.30
C GLY A 152 -6.28 14.45 -4.88
N LEU A 153 -5.96 15.74 -4.76
CA LEU A 153 -5.64 16.36 -3.46
C LEU A 153 -6.81 16.36 -2.47
N ASP A 154 -8.04 16.32 -2.98
CA ASP A 154 -9.27 16.22 -2.19
C ASP A 154 -9.65 14.77 -1.85
N GLY A 155 -8.82 13.79 -2.22
CA GLY A 155 -9.05 12.37 -2.04
C GLY A 155 -9.96 11.73 -3.09
N SER A 156 -10.40 12.47 -4.10
CA SER A 156 -11.13 11.92 -5.24
C SER A 156 -10.22 11.10 -6.16
N TRP A 157 -10.81 10.22 -6.97
CA TRP A 157 -10.08 9.47 -8.00
C TRP A 157 -10.16 10.23 -9.32
N GLU A 158 -9.05 10.80 -9.76
CA GLU A 158 -8.95 11.67 -10.94
C GLU A 158 -8.32 10.95 -12.12
N PHE A 159 -8.81 11.26 -13.31
CA PHE A 159 -8.27 10.83 -14.58
C PHE A 159 -7.50 11.98 -15.22
N GLY A 160 -6.36 11.67 -15.81
CA GLY A 160 -5.46 12.70 -16.29
C GLY A 160 -4.33 12.15 -17.12
N ASP A 161 -3.61 13.07 -17.76
CA ASP A 161 -2.36 12.77 -18.43
C ASP A 161 -1.22 12.89 -17.42
N PHE A 162 -0.84 11.77 -16.83
CA PHE A 162 0.24 11.71 -15.84
C PHE A 162 1.56 11.27 -16.48
N SER A 163 1.70 11.40 -17.81
CA SER A 163 2.86 10.96 -18.60
C SER A 163 4.19 11.66 -18.30
N PHE A 164 4.19 12.59 -17.34
CA PHE A 164 5.40 13.17 -16.74
C PHE A 164 6.06 12.26 -15.69
N GLN A 165 5.40 11.17 -15.29
CA GLN A 165 6.03 10.14 -14.46
C GLN A 165 6.91 9.26 -15.35
N ASP A 166 8.20 9.59 -15.33
CA ASP A 166 9.35 8.82 -15.78
C ASP A 166 9.10 7.73 -16.85
N LYS A 167 9.17 8.14 -18.13
CA LYS A 167 9.15 7.23 -19.30
C LYS A 167 10.44 6.39 -19.45
N SER A 168 11.37 6.43 -18.48
CA SER A 168 12.63 5.67 -18.59
C SER A 168 12.44 4.15 -18.44
N ARG A 169 11.25 3.69 -18.04
CA ARG A 169 10.91 2.27 -17.96
C ARG A 169 9.80 1.91 -18.95
N ASP A 170 10.20 1.46 -20.13
CA ASP A 170 9.32 0.70 -21.03
C ASP A 170 9.27 -0.77 -20.59
N ASP A 171 8.87 -0.99 -19.33
CA ASP A 171 8.84 -2.32 -18.69
C ASP A 171 7.41 -2.91 -18.60
N GLY A 172 6.44 -2.25 -19.24
CA GLY A 172 5.03 -2.63 -19.20
C GLY A 172 4.29 -2.27 -17.91
N THR A 173 4.93 -1.57 -16.95
CA THR A 173 4.28 -1.14 -15.71
C THR A 173 3.05 -0.27 -15.98
N LEU A 174 1.93 -0.60 -15.32
CA LEU A 174 0.70 0.16 -15.43
C LEU A 174 0.86 1.58 -14.84
N VAL A 175 0.34 2.57 -15.54
CA VAL A 175 0.36 4.00 -15.15
C VAL A 175 -1.04 4.61 -15.19
N PRO A 176 -1.30 5.68 -14.42
CA PRO A 176 -2.55 6.42 -14.51
C PRO A 176 -2.85 6.93 -15.93
N THR A 177 -4.13 6.95 -16.30
CA THR A 177 -4.61 7.31 -17.63
C THR A 177 -5.75 8.33 -17.57
N ARG A 178 -6.10 8.90 -18.73
CA ARG A 178 -7.41 9.52 -18.94
C ARG A 178 -8.52 8.45 -18.86
N ASP A 179 -9.77 8.90 -18.69
CA ASP A 179 -10.92 8.01 -18.84
C ASP A 179 -11.11 7.66 -20.32
N LYS A 180 -10.95 6.38 -20.64
CA LYS A 180 -11.00 5.86 -22.01
C LYS A 180 -12.43 5.66 -22.55
N ILE A 181 -13.45 5.69 -21.68
CA ILE A 181 -14.83 5.37 -22.08
C ILE A 181 -15.73 6.59 -22.07
N ASN A 182 -15.81 7.30 -20.94
CA ASN A 182 -16.79 8.38 -20.78
C ASN A 182 -16.17 9.78 -20.89
N GLY A 183 -14.85 9.88 -20.93
CA GLY A 183 -14.13 11.17 -20.95
C GLY A 183 -14.29 11.98 -19.67
N CYS A 184 -14.70 11.35 -18.56
CA CYS A 184 -14.86 12.01 -17.27
C CYS A 184 -13.52 12.43 -16.67
N ARG A 185 -13.53 13.49 -15.86
CA ARG A 185 -12.34 14.00 -15.17
C ARG A 185 -12.03 13.23 -13.89
N ASN A 186 -13.05 12.67 -13.26
CA ASN A 186 -12.90 11.88 -12.04
C ASN A 186 -13.97 10.79 -11.96
N LEU A 187 -13.74 9.82 -11.07
CA LEU A 187 -14.62 8.66 -10.90
C LEU A 187 -16.00 9.05 -10.36
N LYS A 188 -16.11 10.15 -9.60
CA LYS A 188 -17.40 10.64 -9.12
C LYS A 188 -18.32 11.05 -10.28
N GLU A 189 -17.77 11.67 -11.31
CA GLU A 189 -18.51 11.98 -12.54
C GLU A 189 -18.99 10.69 -13.24
N VAL A 190 -18.16 9.64 -13.31
CA VAL A 190 -18.56 8.35 -13.90
C VAL A 190 -19.71 7.71 -13.12
N TYR A 191 -19.62 7.66 -11.79
CA TYR A 191 -20.74 7.23 -10.94
C TYR A 191 -22.00 8.07 -11.12
N GLY A 192 -21.85 9.36 -11.46
CA GLY A 192 -22.95 10.27 -11.77
C GLY A 192 -23.68 9.96 -13.08
N LEU A 193 -23.04 9.25 -14.02
CA LEU A 193 -23.66 8.86 -15.30
C LEU A 193 -24.67 7.73 -15.15
N LYS A 194 -24.57 6.93 -14.09
CA LYS A 194 -25.53 5.86 -13.77
C LYS A 194 -26.96 6.40 -13.73
N LYS A 195 -27.94 5.63 -14.22
CA LYS A 195 -29.36 6.00 -14.14
C LYS A 195 -29.79 6.21 -12.69
N GLY A 196 -30.38 7.39 -12.42
CA GLY A 196 -30.76 7.84 -11.08
C GLY A 196 -29.65 8.58 -10.31
N GLY A 197 -28.44 8.69 -10.90
CA GLY A 197 -27.26 9.28 -10.27
C GLY A 197 -26.73 8.46 -9.10
N ASN A 198 -25.57 8.86 -8.57
CA ASN A 198 -25.04 8.31 -7.33
C ASN A 198 -24.34 9.40 -6.50
N ASN A 199 -24.89 9.68 -5.32
CA ASN A 199 -24.30 10.61 -4.35
C ASN A 199 -23.44 9.89 -3.29
N GLY A 200 -23.24 8.57 -3.42
CA GLY A 200 -22.39 7.78 -2.53
C GLY A 200 -20.90 7.93 -2.83
N ARG A 201 -20.08 7.24 -2.03
CA ARG A 201 -18.62 7.20 -2.22
C ARG A 201 -18.27 6.55 -3.55
N ALA A 202 -17.56 7.28 -4.41
CA ALA A 202 -16.96 6.74 -5.63
C ALA A 202 -15.69 5.96 -5.27
N THR A 203 -15.73 4.63 -5.40
CA THR A 203 -14.64 3.74 -4.97
C THR A 203 -14.10 2.93 -6.14
N VAL A 204 -12.82 2.59 -6.09
CA VAL A 204 -12.18 1.61 -6.97
C VAL A 204 -11.98 0.29 -6.21
N PRO A 205 -12.06 -0.88 -6.88
CA PRO A 205 -12.37 -1.06 -8.29
C PRO A 205 -13.85 -0.79 -8.61
N MET A 206 -14.15 -0.46 -9.86
CA MET A 206 -15.50 -0.38 -10.38
C MET A 206 -15.58 -1.07 -11.75
N LEU A 207 -16.38 -2.13 -11.83
CA LEU A 207 -16.76 -2.79 -13.07
C LEU A 207 -17.97 -2.08 -13.66
N TRP A 208 -17.87 -1.69 -14.93
CA TRP A 208 -18.80 -0.81 -15.63
C TRP A 208 -19.36 -1.47 -16.87
N ASP A 209 -20.68 -1.35 -17.08
CA ASP A 209 -21.34 -1.67 -18.34
C ASP A 209 -21.26 -0.44 -19.25
N VAL A 210 -20.50 -0.54 -20.33
CA VAL A 210 -20.29 0.56 -21.28
C VAL A 210 -21.57 0.91 -22.03
N ASP A 211 -22.33 -0.11 -22.46
CA ASP A 211 -23.48 0.06 -23.32
C ASP A 211 -24.68 0.60 -22.51
N GLN A 212 -24.89 0.11 -21.29
CA GLN A 212 -25.97 0.57 -20.40
C GLN A 212 -25.61 1.80 -19.55
N LYS A 213 -24.32 2.16 -19.48
CA LYS A 213 -23.79 3.20 -18.58
C LYS A 213 -24.16 2.92 -17.12
N GLU A 214 -23.87 1.70 -16.67
CA GLU A 214 -24.27 1.22 -15.35
C GLU A 214 -23.09 0.67 -14.54
N VAL A 215 -23.16 0.87 -13.22
CA VAL A 215 -22.20 0.25 -12.29
C VAL A 215 -22.63 -1.19 -12.05
N ILE A 216 -21.86 -2.15 -12.58
CA ILE A 216 -22.12 -3.58 -12.39
C ILE A 216 -21.72 -3.99 -10.98
N CYS A 217 -20.49 -3.65 -10.57
CA CYS A 217 -19.96 -4.07 -9.27
C CYS A 217 -18.86 -3.13 -8.80
N ASN A 218 -18.79 -2.90 -7.49
CA ASN A 218 -17.67 -2.22 -6.85
C ASN A 218 -17.14 -2.97 -5.61
N GLU A 219 -17.43 -4.27 -5.51
CA GLU A 219 -16.78 -5.17 -4.57
C GLU A 219 -15.64 -5.91 -5.27
N SER A 220 -14.43 -5.81 -4.73
CA SER A 220 -13.24 -6.38 -5.33
C SER A 220 -13.27 -7.91 -5.41
N TYR A 221 -13.82 -8.58 -4.39
CA TYR A 221 -13.86 -10.05 -4.34
C TYR A 221 -14.85 -10.61 -5.36
N ASP A 222 -16.08 -10.08 -5.40
CA ASP A 222 -17.09 -10.42 -6.41
C ASP A 222 -16.53 -10.26 -7.84
N ILE A 223 -15.77 -9.19 -8.11
CA ILE A 223 -15.17 -8.94 -9.44
C ILE A 223 -14.13 -10.00 -9.79
N ILE A 224 -13.24 -10.38 -8.87
CA ILE A 224 -12.22 -11.40 -9.18
C ILE A 224 -12.80 -12.80 -9.32
N GLU A 225 -13.86 -13.13 -8.58
CA GLU A 225 -14.62 -14.37 -8.79
C GLU A 225 -15.28 -14.40 -10.17
N PHE A 226 -15.88 -13.27 -10.57
CA PHE A 226 -16.45 -13.13 -11.90
C PHE A 226 -15.39 -13.25 -13.01
N PHE A 227 -14.22 -12.64 -12.85
CA PHE A 227 -13.13 -12.79 -13.81
C PHE A 227 -12.61 -14.24 -13.87
N ASN A 228 -12.57 -14.93 -12.74
CA ASN A 228 -12.10 -16.32 -12.67
C ASN A 228 -13.05 -17.29 -13.39
N LEU A 229 -14.36 -17.21 -13.13
CA LEU A 229 -15.34 -18.20 -13.61
C LEU A 229 -16.18 -17.70 -14.78
N GLY A 230 -16.68 -16.47 -14.70
CA GLY A 230 -17.70 -15.94 -15.62
C GLY A 230 -17.16 -15.51 -16.99
N LEU A 231 -15.85 -15.34 -17.13
CA LEU A 231 -15.21 -14.83 -18.36
C LEU A 231 -14.31 -15.85 -19.05
N ASN A 232 -14.40 -17.14 -18.71
CA ASN A 232 -13.56 -18.18 -19.33
C ASN A 232 -13.67 -18.22 -20.86
N GLY A 233 -14.84 -17.93 -21.43
CA GLY A 233 -15.01 -17.87 -22.90
C GLY A 233 -14.25 -16.72 -23.60
N LEU A 234 -13.76 -15.74 -22.84
CA LEU A 234 -13.01 -14.58 -23.34
C LEU A 234 -11.55 -14.54 -22.84
N ALA A 235 -11.18 -15.45 -21.95
CA ALA A 235 -9.86 -15.52 -21.34
C ALA A 235 -8.84 -16.16 -22.30
N GLN A 236 -7.62 -15.63 -22.36
CA GLN A 236 -6.51 -16.32 -23.03
C GLN A 236 -6.05 -17.56 -22.23
N ASN A 237 -6.26 -17.54 -20.91
CA ASN A 237 -5.96 -18.64 -19.99
C ASN A 237 -7.25 -19.23 -19.38
N PRO A 238 -8.12 -19.87 -20.19
CA PRO A 238 -9.42 -20.35 -19.72
C PRO A 238 -9.30 -21.53 -18.74
N GLY A 239 -8.21 -22.32 -18.83
CA GLY A 239 -7.95 -23.45 -17.94
C GLY A 239 -7.40 -23.08 -16.56
N LEU A 240 -6.97 -21.82 -16.35
CA LEU A 240 -6.53 -21.35 -15.04
C LEU A 240 -7.74 -21.12 -14.13
N ASP A 241 -7.89 -21.94 -13.10
CA ASP A 241 -8.91 -21.77 -12.06
C ASP A 241 -8.26 -21.45 -10.71
N LEU A 242 -8.46 -20.21 -10.26
CA LEU A 242 -7.95 -19.66 -9.00
C LEU A 242 -8.92 -19.90 -7.82
N SER A 243 -10.09 -20.51 -8.06
CA SER A 243 -11.05 -20.85 -7.00
C SER A 243 -11.75 -22.18 -7.30
N PRO A 244 -10.98 -23.26 -7.50
CA PRO A 244 -11.52 -24.55 -7.87
C PRO A 244 -12.38 -25.12 -6.74
N VAL A 245 -13.41 -25.90 -7.09
CA VAL A 245 -14.46 -26.35 -6.16
C VAL A 245 -13.87 -27.09 -4.96
N GLU A 246 -12.84 -27.91 -5.18
CA GLU A 246 -12.16 -28.69 -4.15
C GLU A 246 -11.43 -27.83 -3.11
N LEU A 247 -11.02 -26.60 -3.43
CA LEU A 247 -10.32 -25.69 -2.51
C LEU A 247 -11.22 -24.59 -1.94
N GLN A 248 -12.50 -24.50 -2.33
CA GLN A 248 -13.38 -23.41 -1.90
C GLN A 248 -13.49 -23.32 -0.37
N GLY A 249 -13.60 -24.45 0.33
CA GLY A 249 -13.65 -24.48 1.79
C GLY A 249 -12.41 -23.88 2.45
N GLU A 250 -11.22 -24.21 1.95
CA GLU A 250 -9.94 -23.68 2.43
C GLU A 250 -9.77 -22.20 2.09
N ILE A 251 -10.16 -21.78 0.88
CA ILE A 251 -10.16 -20.37 0.46
C ILE A 251 -11.05 -19.53 1.39
N GLU A 252 -12.24 -20.02 1.72
CA GLU A 252 -13.15 -19.35 2.64
C GLU A 252 -12.61 -19.29 4.07
N GLU A 253 -11.93 -20.34 4.53
CA GLU A 253 -11.28 -20.35 5.85
C GLU A 253 -10.16 -19.32 5.93
N TRP A 254 -9.28 -19.27 4.91
CA TRP A 254 -8.22 -18.27 4.84
C TRP A 254 -8.77 -16.85 4.72
N ASN A 255 -9.77 -16.62 3.86
CA ASN A 255 -10.37 -15.29 3.72
C ASN A 255 -11.02 -14.79 5.02
N ARG A 256 -11.62 -15.69 5.83
CA ARG A 256 -12.19 -15.37 7.15
C ARG A 256 -11.16 -14.79 8.12
N VAL A 257 -9.88 -15.16 8.00
CA VAL A 257 -8.80 -14.62 8.84
C VAL A 257 -8.01 -13.49 8.17
N ILE A 258 -7.73 -13.61 6.87
CA ILE A 258 -6.95 -12.63 6.10
C ILE A 258 -7.68 -11.29 6.04
N TYR A 259 -8.98 -11.28 5.73
CA TYR A 259 -9.71 -10.02 5.56
C TYR A 259 -9.72 -9.16 6.83
N PRO A 260 -10.26 -9.63 7.98
CA PRO A 260 -10.39 -8.77 9.16
C PRO A 260 -9.06 -8.43 9.84
N ASN A 261 -8.07 -9.33 9.77
CA ASN A 261 -6.83 -9.20 10.54
C ASN A 261 -5.63 -8.72 9.70
N VAL A 262 -5.62 -8.90 8.38
CA VAL A 262 -4.50 -8.50 7.52
C VAL A 262 -4.94 -7.42 6.54
N ASN A 263 -5.82 -7.73 5.58
CA ASN A 263 -6.18 -6.77 4.54
C ASN A 263 -6.87 -5.53 5.10
N ASN A 264 -7.84 -5.71 5.99
CA ASN A 264 -8.46 -4.62 6.72
C ASN A 264 -7.72 -4.32 8.02
N GLY A 265 -6.94 -5.26 8.56
CA GLY A 265 -6.18 -5.09 9.80
C GLY A 265 -5.15 -3.97 9.75
N VAL A 266 -4.41 -3.84 8.64
CA VAL A 266 -3.48 -2.70 8.46
C VAL A 266 -4.20 -1.35 8.47
N TYR A 267 -5.39 -1.26 7.87
CA TYR A 267 -6.21 -0.04 7.93
C TYR A 267 -6.77 0.20 9.32
N ARG A 268 -7.16 -0.86 10.05
CA ARG A 268 -7.57 -0.74 11.46
C ARG A 268 -6.44 -0.20 12.33
N CYS A 269 -5.19 -0.55 12.06
CA CYS A 269 -4.03 0.04 12.72
C CYS A 269 -3.87 1.52 12.32
N GLY A 270 -3.81 1.81 11.03
CA GLY A 270 -3.52 3.15 10.52
C GLY A 270 -4.61 4.18 10.81
N PHE A 271 -5.85 3.75 10.94
CA PHE A 271 -7.01 4.60 11.18
C PHE A 271 -7.55 4.53 12.62
N ALA A 272 -6.88 3.80 13.52
CA ALA A 272 -7.25 3.78 14.93
C ALA A 272 -7.25 5.20 15.52
N GLN A 273 -8.29 5.52 16.28
CA GLN A 273 -8.46 6.83 16.93
C GLN A 273 -8.22 6.79 18.44
N SER A 274 -7.83 5.63 18.97
CA SER A 274 -7.43 5.38 20.36
C SER A 274 -6.24 4.42 20.39
N GLN A 275 -5.51 4.42 21.51
CA GLN A 275 -4.40 3.48 21.71
C GLN A 275 -4.92 2.05 21.82
N GLU A 276 -6.03 1.86 22.51
CA GLU A 276 -6.66 0.56 22.74
C GLU A 276 -7.11 -0.08 21.42
N ALA A 277 -7.74 0.69 20.53
CA ALA A 277 -8.16 0.19 19.22
C ALA A 277 -6.95 -0.19 18.35
N TYR A 278 -5.88 0.61 18.41
CA TYR A 278 -4.62 0.31 17.73
C TYR A 278 -3.99 -0.98 18.26
N ASP A 279 -3.89 -1.13 19.59
CA ASP A 279 -3.26 -2.29 20.24
C ASP A 279 -3.99 -3.60 19.89
N VAL A 280 -5.32 -3.57 19.87
CA VAL A 280 -6.14 -4.71 19.42
C VAL A 280 -5.89 -5.03 17.94
N ALA A 281 -5.88 -4.01 17.07
CA ALA A 281 -5.69 -4.19 15.64
C ALA A 281 -4.29 -4.73 15.30
N VAL A 282 -3.25 -4.13 15.88
CA VAL A 282 -1.85 -4.50 15.61
C VAL A 282 -1.50 -5.86 16.18
N SER A 283 -2.05 -6.22 17.35
CA SER A 283 -1.91 -7.57 17.91
C SER A 283 -2.57 -8.62 17.01
N GLY A 284 -3.80 -8.36 16.56
CA GLY A 284 -4.50 -9.25 15.62
C GLY A 284 -3.77 -9.43 14.29
N LEU A 285 -3.21 -8.33 13.75
CA LEU A 285 -2.41 -8.34 12.53
C LEU A 285 -1.18 -9.23 12.68
N PHE A 286 -0.31 -8.96 13.66
CA PHE A 286 0.93 -9.69 13.78
C PHE A 286 0.74 -11.15 14.21
N ASN A 287 -0.23 -11.45 15.09
CA ASN A 287 -0.56 -12.85 15.41
C ASN A 287 -1.02 -13.62 14.17
N THR A 288 -1.68 -12.94 13.22
CA THR A 288 -2.13 -13.58 11.96
C THR A 288 -0.98 -13.72 10.97
N LEU A 289 -0.10 -12.72 10.86
CA LEU A 289 1.11 -12.81 10.04
C LEU A 289 2.05 -13.92 10.54
N ASP A 290 2.27 -14.02 11.85
CA ASP A 290 3.08 -15.09 12.46
C ASP A 290 2.51 -16.48 12.09
N LYS A 291 1.19 -16.68 12.22
CA LYS A 291 0.51 -17.94 11.80
C LYS A 291 0.66 -18.25 10.31
N MET A 292 0.55 -17.23 9.46
CA MET A 292 0.70 -17.41 8.01
C MET A 292 2.13 -17.73 7.62
N ASP A 293 3.11 -17.08 8.27
CA ASP A 293 4.52 -17.37 8.06
C ASP A 293 4.85 -18.81 8.45
N ASP A 294 4.35 -19.30 9.59
CA ASP A 294 4.52 -20.69 10.00
C ASP A 294 3.89 -21.67 8.98
N HIS A 295 2.64 -21.41 8.56
CA HIS A 295 1.94 -22.22 7.54
C HIS A 295 2.71 -22.29 6.22
N LEU A 296 3.18 -21.15 5.73
CA LEU A 296 3.91 -21.03 4.47
C LEU A 296 5.34 -21.60 4.52
N GLY A 297 5.79 -22.04 5.70
CA GLY A 297 7.00 -22.85 5.85
C GLY A 297 6.82 -24.30 5.42
N GLY A 298 5.58 -24.82 5.44
CA GLY A 298 5.24 -26.18 4.99
C GLY A 298 4.48 -26.23 3.66
N SER A 299 3.98 -25.11 3.16
CA SER A 299 3.14 -25.03 1.97
C SER A 299 3.59 -23.91 1.03
N ARG A 300 3.57 -24.13 -0.29
CA ARG A 300 3.97 -23.10 -1.27
C ARG A 300 3.00 -21.92 -1.27
N TYR A 301 1.70 -22.19 -1.24
CA TYR A 301 0.60 -21.22 -1.18
C TYR A 301 -0.32 -21.52 0.01
N LEU A 302 -1.34 -20.67 0.22
CA LEU A 302 -2.26 -20.82 1.36
C LEU A 302 -3.05 -22.13 1.32
N CYS A 303 -3.51 -22.55 0.14
CA CYS A 303 -4.29 -23.78 -0.07
C CYS A 303 -3.45 -24.91 -0.70
N GLY A 304 -2.20 -25.08 -0.25
CA GLY A 304 -1.30 -26.11 -0.75
C GLY A 304 -0.34 -25.62 -1.85
N ASP A 305 -0.28 -26.36 -2.95
CA ASP A 305 0.66 -26.14 -4.08
C ASP A 305 0.08 -25.29 -5.22
N ARG A 306 -1.22 -24.96 -5.17
CA ARG A 306 -1.92 -24.15 -6.17
C ARG A 306 -2.15 -22.71 -5.71
N LEU A 307 -1.89 -21.76 -6.61
CA LEU A 307 -2.23 -20.35 -6.40
C LEU A 307 -3.76 -20.16 -6.44
N THR A 308 -4.32 -19.48 -5.45
CA THR A 308 -5.76 -19.22 -5.34
C THR A 308 -6.11 -17.74 -5.21
N LEU A 309 -7.41 -17.41 -5.26
CA LEU A 309 -7.90 -16.05 -4.97
C LEU A 309 -7.55 -15.58 -3.55
N ALA A 310 -7.41 -16.49 -2.57
CA ALA A 310 -6.95 -16.14 -1.22
C ALA A 310 -5.52 -15.58 -1.26
N ASP A 311 -4.65 -16.18 -2.06
CA ASP A 311 -3.27 -15.74 -2.23
C ASP A 311 -3.20 -14.35 -2.86
N ILE A 312 -4.00 -14.11 -3.91
CA ILE A 312 -4.09 -12.79 -4.53
C ILE A 312 -4.59 -11.74 -3.52
N CYS A 313 -5.57 -12.10 -2.68
CA CYS A 313 -6.10 -11.20 -1.65
C CYS A 313 -5.05 -10.84 -0.59
N LEU A 314 -4.20 -11.79 -0.20
CA LEU A 314 -3.10 -11.58 0.75
C LEU A 314 -1.96 -10.77 0.11
N PHE A 315 -1.50 -11.17 -1.08
CA PHE A 315 -0.39 -10.57 -1.81
C PHE A 315 -0.52 -9.05 -1.95
N THR A 316 -1.72 -8.54 -2.30
CA THR A 316 -1.89 -7.10 -2.49
C THR A 316 -1.68 -6.28 -1.21
N THR A 317 -1.79 -6.90 -0.04
CA THR A 317 -1.42 -6.30 1.24
C THR A 317 0.07 -6.45 1.52
N LEU A 318 0.64 -7.64 1.30
CA LEU A 318 2.06 -7.93 1.56
C LEU A 318 2.98 -7.01 0.75
N ILE A 319 2.72 -6.85 -0.56
CA ILE A 319 3.53 -5.99 -1.44
C ILE A 319 3.51 -4.51 -1.04
N ARG A 320 2.55 -4.09 -0.19
CA ARG A 320 2.43 -2.73 0.34
C ARG A 320 2.96 -2.60 1.78
N PHE A 321 3.30 -3.71 2.43
CA PHE A 321 3.55 -3.75 3.86
C PHE A 321 4.75 -2.88 4.25
N ASP A 322 5.93 -3.18 3.73
CA ASP A 322 7.15 -2.44 4.09
C ASP A 322 7.21 -1.04 3.46
N VAL A 323 6.61 -0.86 2.29
CA VAL A 323 6.63 0.43 1.58
C VAL A 323 5.66 1.46 2.18
N VAL A 324 4.56 1.02 2.79
CA VAL A 324 3.49 1.89 3.30
C VAL A 324 3.08 1.53 4.72
N TYR A 325 2.56 0.33 4.95
CA TYR A 325 1.81 0.02 6.18
C TYR A 325 2.70 0.00 7.42
N ASN A 326 3.93 -0.48 7.29
CA ASN A 326 4.91 -0.51 8.36
C ASN A 326 5.13 0.89 8.94
N VAL A 327 5.34 1.90 8.09
CA VAL A 327 5.62 3.27 8.53
C VAL A 327 4.34 4.07 8.75
N LEU A 328 3.52 4.26 7.72
CA LEU A 328 2.38 5.18 7.76
C LEU A 328 1.27 4.68 8.70
N PHE A 329 0.98 3.38 8.67
CA PHE A 329 -0.06 2.76 9.51
C PHE A 329 0.50 2.19 10.82
N LYS A 330 1.77 2.48 11.13
CA LYS A 330 2.46 2.06 12.34
C LYS A 330 2.52 0.54 12.55
N CYS A 331 2.38 -0.27 11.50
CA CYS A 331 2.49 -1.73 11.59
C CYS A 331 3.98 -2.15 11.73
N THR A 332 4.62 -1.73 12.83
CA THR A 332 6.09 -1.65 12.97
C THR A 332 6.75 -2.79 13.75
N LYS A 333 5.98 -3.73 14.35
CA LYS A 333 6.55 -4.83 15.17
C LYS A 333 7.65 -5.60 14.42
N LYS A 334 7.44 -5.84 13.12
CA LYS A 334 8.34 -6.57 12.23
C LYS A 334 8.07 -6.15 10.78
N LYS A 335 9.11 -5.97 9.98
CA LYS A 335 9.01 -5.78 8.52
C LYS A 335 8.70 -7.10 7.84
N LEU A 336 8.07 -7.05 6.67
CA LEU A 336 7.76 -8.23 5.88
C LEU A 336 9.01 -9.03 5.53
N LEU A 337 10.11 -8.35 5.18
CA LEU A 337 11.40 -8.99 4.88
C LEU A 337 11.99 -9.83 6.03
N GLU A 338 11.54 -9.62 7.26
CA GLU A 338 12.01 -10.38 8.43
C GLU A 338 11.21 -11.68 8.63
N PHE A 339 10.12 -11.88 7.88
CA PHE A 339 9.35 -13.13 7.88
C PHE A 339 9.92 -14.10 6.84
N PRO A 340 10.59 -15.20 7.27
CA PRO A 340 11.32 -16.08 6.37
C PRO A 340 10.47 -16.66 5.23
N ASN A 341 9.20 -17.01 5.49
CA ASN A 341 8.35 -17.66 4.50
C ASN A 341 7.47 -16.65 3.76
N LEU A 342 6.86 -15.69 4.46
CA LEU A 342 6.01 -14.66 3.85
C LEU A 342 6.76 -13.79 2.84
N HIS A 343 8.03 -13.46 3.10
CA HIS A 343 8.83 -12.68 2.15
C HIS A 343 9.10 -13.48 0.88
N GLY A 344 9.48 -14.75 1.00
CA GLY A 344 9.65 -15.66 -0.13
C GLY A 344 8.35 -15.84 -0.92
N TYR A 345 7.24 -16.05 -0.22
CA TYR A 345 5.89 -16.22 -0.79
C TYR A 345 5.44 -14.98 -1.58
N MET A 346 5.68 -13.78 -1.05
CA MET A 346 5.36 -12.54 -1.74
C MET A 346 6.20 -12.36 -3.00
N ARG A 347 7.50 -12.75 -2.98
CA ARG A 347 8.35 -12.73 -4.17
C ARG A 347 7.94 -13.78 -5.22
N ASP A 348 7.54 -14.97 -4.80
CA ASP A 348 7.01 -16.03 -5.68
C ASP A 348 5.84 -15.49 -6.51
N ILE A 349 4.85 -14.87 -5.86
CA ILE A 349 3.70 -14.27 -6.55
C ILE A 349 4.12 -13.05 -7.40
N TYR A 350 5.03 -12.21 -6.92
CA TYR A 350 5.52 -11.04 -7.66
C TYR A 350 6.19 -11.42 -9.00
N GLN A 351 6.90 -12.55 -9.02
CA GLN A 351 7.65 -13.05 -10.17
C GLN A 351 6.80 -13.80 -11.19
N ILE A 352 5.54 -14.13 -10.87
CA ILE A 352 4.60 -14.68 -11.86
C ILE A 352 4.48 -13.69 -13.04
N PRO A 353 4.58 -14.15 -14.30
CA PRO A 353 4.51 -13.28 -15.46
C PRO A 353 3.33 -12.29 -15.40
N LYS A 354 3.61 -11.04 -15.76
CA LYS A 354 2.69 -9.88 -15.71
C LYS A 354 2.30 -9.36 -14.32
N VAL A 355 2.59 -10.04 -13.21
CA VAL A 355 2.23 -9.54 -11.87
C VAL A 355 3.08 -8.33 -11.46
N ALA A 356 4.39 -8.35 -11.71
CA ALA A 356 5.27 -7.21 -11.41
C ALA A 356 4.79 -5.90 -12.07
N ALA A 357 4.28 -5.98 -13.31
CA ALA A 357 3.78 -4.84 -14.08
C ALA A 357 2.53 -4.18 -13.45
N THR A 358 1.81 -4.86 -12.57
CA THR A 358 0.68 -4.25 -11.84
C THR A 358 1.13 -3.49 -10.57
N CYS A 359 2.41 -3.61 -10.19
CA CYS A 359 2.97 -3.10 -8.93
C CYS A 359 3.73 -1.76 -9.11
N ASN A 360 3.00 -0.68 -9.43
CA ASN A 360 3.60 0.66 -9.52
C ASN A 360 3.89 1.25 -8.12
N PHE A 361 5.09 1.03 -7.59
CA PHE A 361 5.48 1.50 -6.25
C PHE A 361 5.43 3.03 -6.07
N PRO A 362 5.91 3.87 -7.01
CA PRO A 362 5.76 5.32 -6.90
C PRO A 362 4.30 5.75 -6.76
N ALA A 363 3.39 5.23 -7.60
CA ALA A 363 1.97 5.53 -7.52
C ALA A 363 1.37 5.05 -6.19
N ILE A 364 1.71 3.83 -5.75
CA ILE A 364 1.32 3.31 -4.44
C ILE A 364 1.74 4.28 -3.33
N MET A 365 3.04 4.57 -3.21
CA MET A 365 3.56 5.40 -2.12
C MET A 365 2.98 6.81 -2.17
N ASP A 366 2.86 7.44 -3.35
CA ASP A 366 2.23 8.76 -3.49
C ASP A 366 0.78 8.74 -3.01
N GLY A 367 0.01 7.72 -3.41
CA GLY A 367 -1.39 7.61 -3.01
C GLY A 367 -1.62 7.41 -1.51
N TYR A 368 -0.63 6.94 -0.76
CA TYR A 368 -0.71 6.86 0.70
C TYR A 368 -0.08 8.07 1.40
N TYR A 369 1.19 8.37 1.12
CA TYR A 369 1.91 9.40 1.86
C TYR A 369 1.49 10.82 1.49
N ARG A 370 1.12 11.09 0.23
CA ARG A 370 0.79 12.46 -0.19
C ARG A 370 -0.68 12.81 0.02
N ILE A 371 -1.55 11.80 -0.03
CA ILE A 371 -3.01 12.00 -0.14
C ILE A 371 -3.75 11.66 1.15
N LEU A 372 -3.29 10.70 1.97
CA LEU A 372 -4.00 10.35 3.20
C LEU A 372 -3.79 11.41 4.29
N PHE A 373 -4.54 12.50 4.14
CA PHE A 373 -4.69 13.54 5.13
C PHE A 373 -5.89 13.21 6.04
N PRO A 374 -5.76 13.29 7.38
CA PRO A 374 -4.67 13.93 8.13
C PRO A 374 -3.58 12.97 8.66
N LEU A 375 -3.42 11.75 8.11
CA LEU A 375 -2.43 10.80 8.61
C LEU A 375 -0.98 11.24 8.39
N ASN A 376 -0.69 11.84 7.23
CA ASN A 376 0.62 12.42 6.93
C ASN A 376 0.50 13.89 6.48
N PRO A 377 0.34 14.84 7.43
CA PRO A 377 0.09 16.25 7.13
C PRO A 377 1.16 16.94 6.27
N GLY A 378 2.41 16.47 6.35
CA GLY A 378 3.51 17.04 5.56
C GLY A 378 3.54 16.56 4.12
N SER A 379 2.74 15.56 3.75
CA SER A 379 2.77 14.90 2.43
C SER A 379 4.16 14.40 2.00
N ILE A 380 5.08 14.22 2.95
CA ILE A 380 6.45 13.75 2.68
C ILE A 380 6.38 12.25 2.44
N ARG A 381 6.88 11.83 1.27
CA ARG A 381 7.07 10.42 0.91
C ARG A 381 8.47 9.97 1.32
N PRO A 382 8.62 8.89 2.11
CA PRO A 382 9.94 8.33 2.39
C PRO A 382 10.56 7.71 1.12
N VAL A 383 11.87 7.48 1.15
CA VAL A 383 12.55 6.71 0.10
C VAL A 383 12.04 5.26 0.08
N LEU A 384 12.07 4.62 -1.09
CA LEU A 384 11.71 3.20 -1.22
C LEU A 384 12.68 2.36 -0.37
N PRO A 385 12.20 1.45 0.48
CA PRO A 385 13.06 0.50 1.18
C PRO A 385 13.87 -0.34 0.19
N SER A 386 15.16 -0.54 0.45
CA SER A 386 16.07 -1.24 -0.46
C SER A 386 15.67 -2.67 -0.78
N GLY A 387 14.88 -3.34 0.09
CA GLY A 387 14.37 -4.69 -0.16
C GLY A 387 13.12 -4.74 -1.03
N CYS A 388 12.58 -3.60 -1.46
CA CYS A 388 11.31 -3.51 -2.18
C CYS A 388 11.45 -3.02 -3.64
N ASP A 389 12.68 -2.78 -4.12
CA ASP A 389 12.90 -2.50 -5.53
C ASP A 389 12.73 -3.77 -6.40
N HIS A 390 12.57 -3.57 -7.71
CA HIS A 390 12.35 -4.67 -8.64
C HIS A 390 13.50 -5.69 -8.61
N GLU A 391 14.76 -5.24 -8.52
CA GLU A 391 15.91 -6.13 -8.47
C GLU A 391 15.86 -7.05 -7.25
N SER A 392 15.55 -6.51 -6.07
CA SER A 392 15.45 -7.27 -4.82
C SER A 392 14.28 -8.24 -4.81
N LEU A 393 13.14 -7.82 -5.37
CA LEU A 393 11.94 -8.64 -5.47
C LEU A 393 12.03 -9.73 -6.55
N SER A 394 12.90 -9.55 -7.55
CA SER A 394 13.18 -10.52 -8.62
C SER A 394 14.29 -11.52 -8.28
N ARG A 395 14.86 -11.47 -7.06
CA ARG A 395 15.82 -12.49 -6.60
C ARG A 395 15.13 -13.85 -6.42
N PRO A 396 15.83 -14.98 -6.66
CA PRO A 396 15.28 -16.30 -6.41
C PRO A 396 14.66 -16.44 -5.01
N HIS A 397 13.51 -17.12 -4.94
CA HIS A 397 12.78 -17.37 -3.70
C HIS A 397 12.78 -18.83 -3.27
N ASP A 398 13.22 -19.76 -4.12
CA ASP A 398 13.37 -21.20 -3.83
C ASP A 398 12.08 -21.88 -3.34
N ARG A 399 10.91 -21.41 -3.79
CA ARG A 399 9.60 -21.94 -3.33
C ARG A 399 9.03 -22.99 -4.27
N GLU A 400 9.57 -23.08 -5.48
CA GLU A 400 9.24 -24.09 -6.47
C GLU A 400 9.63 -25.50 -6.01
N SER A 401 10.61 -25.63 -5.11
CA SER A 401 10.98 -26.91 -4.50
C SER A 401 9.97 -27.42 -3.48
N MET A 402 9.00 -26.60 -3.06
CA MET A 402 7.92 -27.00 -2.16
C MET A 402 6.75 -27.66 -2.91
N SER A 403 6.70 -27.55 -4.24
CA SER A 403 5.71 -28.23 -5.09
C SER A 403 6.23 -29.61 -5.54
N PRO A 404 5.35 -30.63 -5.60
CA PRO A 404 5.69 -31.92 -6.24
C PRO A 404 6.14 -31.73 -7.69
N GLU A 405 7.07 -32.57 -8.18
CA GLU A 405 7.67 -32.43 -9.52
C GLU A 405 6.64 -32.40 -10.67
N ASP A 406 5.54 -33.14 -10.54
CA ASP A 406 4.49 -33.26 -11.56
C ASP A 406 3.62 -32.00 -11.75
N GLN A 407 3.67 -31.04 -10.82
CA GLN A 407 2.86 -29.81 -10.86
C GLN A 407 3.65 -28.54 -11.20
N LYS A 408 4.98 -28.64 -11.36
CA LYS A 408 5.83 -27.50 -11.77
C LYS A 408 5.43 -26.90 -13.12
N VAL A 409 4.73 -27.68 -13.96
CA VAL A 409 4.34 -27.33 -15.35
C VAL A 409 3.03 -26.54 -15.44
N GLN A 410 2.19 -26.49 -14.39
CA GLN A 410 0.95 -25.71 -14.40
C GLN A 410 1.15 -24.22 -14.07
N CYS A 411 2.35 -23.82 -13.63
CA CYS A 411 2.73 -22.43 -13.45
C CYS A 411 3.02 -21.76 -14.80
N VAL A 412 1.95 -21.49 -15.55
CA VAL A 412 1.82 -20.41 -16.56
C VAL A 412 2.92 -20.38 -17.63
N ALA A 413 2.66 -21.06 -18.76
CA ALA A 413 3.18 -20.64 -20.07
C ALA A 413 2.38 -19.44 -20.60
#